data_AF-A0A976C9H8-F1
#
_entry.id   AF-A0A976C9H8-F1
#
_cell.length_a   1.000
_cell.length_b   1.000
_cell.length_c   1.000
_cell.angle_alpha   90.00
_cell.angle_beta   90.00
_cell.angle_gamma   90.00
#
_symmetry.space_group_name_H-M   'P 1'
#
loop_
_entity.id
_entity.type
_entity.pdbx_description
1 polymer ?
#
loop_
_entity_poly.entity_id
_entity_poly.type
_entity_poly.pdbx_seq_one_letter_code
_entity_poly.pdbx_strand_id
1 'polypeptide(L)'
;MAVDPPIEPVYPIESLLLIGRIGGLSVAAARKGIAAITRRVREKLDRYHTERLFSRPKGVPATWIRQPSKKGDGVKYIDPKSKGHTDIRIQKGDPNSPNLGQQKNYVKWKKNGQWLDKNGNPVSGESLDSHIYIKDFTFNRDLFK
;
A
#
# COMPACT_ATOMS: atom_id res chain seq x y z
N MET A 1 -17.11 23.09 2.52
CA MET A 1 -16.28 22.15 1.72
C MET A 1 -14.86 22.31 2.22
N ALA A 2 -14.33 21.35 2.97
CA ALA A 2 -12.95 21.41 3.45
C ALA A 2 -12.04 20.85 2.35
N VAL A 3 -11.16 21.71 1.83
CA VAL A 3 -10.06 21.32 0.95
C VAL A 3 -8.96 20.71 1.83
N ASP A 4 -8.54 19.49 1.51
CA ASP A 4 -7.42 18.83 2.19
C ASP A 4 -6.13 19.66 2.03
N PRO A 5 -5.30 19.80 3.07
CA PRO A 5 -4.04 20.52 2.96
C PRO A 5 -3.06 19.80 2.02
N PRO A 6 -2.15 20.56 1.38
CA PRO A 6 -1.23 20.03 0.37
C PRO A 6 -0.26 18.99 0.95
N ILE A 7 0.07 18.00 0.10
CA ILE A 7 1.05 16.96 0.34
C ILE A 7 2.45 17.61 0.35
N GLU A 8 3.22 17.46 1.44
CA GLU A 8 4.67 17.68 1.40
C GLU A 8 5.40 16.37 1.03
N PRO A 9 6.11 16.30 -0.11
CA PRO A 9 7.23 15.37 -0.30
C PRO A 9 8.53 16.23 -0.19
N VAL A 10 9.72 15.81 0.25
CA VAL A 10 10.51 14.57 0.22
C VAL A 10 11.62 14.80 1.25
N TYR A 11 12.09 13.76 1.97
CA TYR A 11 13.48 13.73 2.42
C TYR A 11 14.19 12.56 1.73
N PRO A 12 15.23 12.80 0.92
CA PRO A 12 16.09 11.73 0.43
C PRO A 12 16.72 11.04 1.65
N ILE A 13 16.75 9.70 1.63
CA ILE A 13 17.34 8.90 2.72
C ILE A 13 18.85 9.21 2.90
N GLU A 14 19.47 9.84 1.89
CA GLU A 14 20.86 10.29 1.93
C GLU A 14 21.08 11.59 2.72
N SER A 15 20.03 12.37 3.01
CA SER A 15 20.16 13.65 3.73
C SER A 15 20.29 13.50 5.26
N LEU A 16 20.37 12.27 5.79
CA LEU A 16 20.61 11.99 7.22
C LEU A 16 22.09 11.70 7.55
N LEU A 17 23.01 12.04 6.64
CA LEU A 17 24.47 11.91 6.82
C LEU A 17 25.14 13.26 7.13
N LEU A 18 24.59 14.01 8.09
CA LEU A 18 25.27 15.13 8.73
C LEU A 18 24.63 15.21 10.13
N ILE A 19 25.31 14.96 11.24
CA ILE A 19 26.41 15.74 11.85
C ILE A 19 27.01 14.84 12.95
N GLY A 20 28.33 14.91 13.21
CA GLY A 20 28.87 14.35 14.45
C GLY A 20 30.39 14.19 14.57
N ARG A 21 31.19 15.21 14.25
CA ARG A 21 32.51 15.38 14.91
C ARG A 21 32.25 16.05 16.26
N ILE A 22 32.02 15.27 17.33
CA ILE A 22 32.11 15.77 18.72
C ILE A 22 32.67 14.63 19.59
N GLY A 23 33.72 14.94 20.35
CA GLY A 23 34.51 14.00 21.14
C GLY A 23 33.72 13.26 22.22
N GLY A 24 34.20 12.06 22.55
CA GLY A 24 33.82 11.33 23.77
C GLY A 24 32.83 10.17 23.60
N LEU A 25 32.13 10.04 22.45
CA LEU A 25 31.28 8.86 22.21
C LEU A 25 32.06 7.75 21.50
N SER A 26 32.02 6.53 22.03
CA SER A 26 32.58 5.37 21.31
C SER A 26 31.85 5.18 19.98
N VAL A 27 32.60 4.81 18.94
CA VAL A 27 32.07 4.56 17.58
C VAL A 27 30.88 3.58 17.60
N ALA A 28 30.86 2.64 18.56
CA ALA A 28 29.75 1.70 18.74
C ALA A 28 28.45 2.36 19.25
N ALA A 29 28.55 3.32 20.17
CA ALA A 29 27.39 4.07 20.67
C ALA A 29 26.81 4.97 19.57
N ALA A 30 27.65 5.63 18.79
CA ALA A 30 27.23 6.41 17.62
C ALA A 30 26.53 5.53 16.58
N ARG A 31 27.06 4.34 16.26
CA ARG A 31 26.43 3.37 15.34
C ARG A 31 25.06 2.88 15.82
N LYS A 32 24.92 2.54 17.11
CA LYS A 32 23.62 2.11 17.68
C LYS A 32 22.60 3.26 17.66
N GLY A 33 23.02 4.48 17.96
CA GLY A 33 22.18 5.68 17.87
C GLY A 33 21.68 5.95 16.46
N ILE A 34 22.56 5.91 15.47
CA ILE A 34 22.21 6.06 14.04
C ILE A 34 21.26 4.95 13.61
N ALA A 35 21.54 3.68 13.93
CA ALA A 35 20.67 2.56 13.57
C ALA A 35 19.26 2.70 14.17
N ALA A 36 19.15 3.15 15.42
CA ALA A 36 17.86 3.37 16.07
C ALA A 36 17.07 4.53 15.44
N ILE A 37 17.75 5.63 15.07
CA ILE A 37 17.14 6.76 14.36
C ILE A 37 16.64 6.31 12.98
N THR A 38 17.48 5.61 12.20
CA THR A 38 17.10 5.08 10.89
C THR A 38 15.91 4.14 10.98
N ARG A 39 15.85 3.27 12.01
CA ARG A 39 14.70 2.39 12.26
C ARG A 39 13.43 3.20 12.55
N ARG A 40 13.48 4.18 13.46
CA ARG A 40 12.30 4.97 13.84
C ARG A 40 11.78 5.83 12.68
N VAL A 41 12.67 6.40 11.87
CA VAL A 41 12.32 7.13 10.65
C VAL A 41 11.68 6.19 9.63
N ARG A 42 12.27 5.00 9.40
CA ARG A 42 11.70 3.98 8.52
C ARG A 42 10.31 3.54 8.96
N GLU A 43 10.12 3.25 10.25
CA GLU A 43 8.81 2.88 10.79
C GLU A 43 7.77 4.00 10.60
N LYS A 44 8.15 5.26 10.79
CA LYS A 44 7.24 6.40 10.58
C LYS A 44 6.89 6.58 9.10
N LEU A 45 7.86 6.45 8.20
CA LEU A 45 7.66 6.49 6.75
C LEU A 45 6.80 5.32 6.27
N ASP A 46 7.06 4.12 6.79
CA ASP A 46 6.27 2.93 6.47
C ASP A 46 4.82 3.11 6.92
N ARG A 47 4.58 3.62 8.14
CA ARG A 47 3.22 3.94 8.60
C ARG A 47 2.55 4.98 7.70
N TYR A 48 3.22 6.10 7.40
CA TYR A 48 2.68 7.13 6.51
C TYR A 48 2.33 6.60 5.12
N HIS A 49 3.24 5.84 4.49
CA HIS A 49 2.99 5.23 3.19
C HIS A 49 1.88 4.18 3.25
N THR A 50 1.81 3.39 4.33
CA THR A 50 0.78 2.37 4.56
C THR A 50 -0.59 3.01 4.73
N GLU A 51 -0.71 4.05 5.56
CA GLU A 51 -1.94 4.80 5.77
C GLU A 51 -2.42 5.44 4.46
N ARG A 52 -1.52 6.02 3.67
CA ARG A 52 -1.87 6.62 2.39
C ARG A 52 -2.29 5.55 1.37
N LEU A 53 -1.57 4.44 1.28
CA LEU A 53 -1.86 3.33 0.38
C LEU A 53 -3.21 2.67 0.68
N PHE A 54 -3.55 2.57 1.96
CA PHE A 54 -4.76 1.89 2.45
C PHE A 54 -5.90 2.83 2.85
N SER A 55 -5.75 4.12 2.58
CA SER A 55 -6.86 5.07 2.55
C SER A 55 -7.88 4.64 1.49
N ARG A 56 -9.14 5.06 1.63
CA ARG A 56 -10.17 4.74 0.63
C ARG A 56 -9.90 5.56 -0.64
N PRO A 57 -9.61 4.92 -1.79
CA PRO A 57 -9.42 5.65 -3.04
C PRO A 57 -10.71 6.36 -3.45
N LYS A 58 -10.60 7.56 -4.04
CA LYS A 58 -11.75 8.41 -4.41
C LYS A 58 -12.81 7.73 -5.27
N GLY A 59 -12.44 6.75 -6.10
CA GLY A 59 -13.38 6.00 -6.94
C GLY A 59 -14.17 4.92 -6.21
N VAL A 60 -13.70 4.44 -5.04
CA VAL A 60 -14.33 3.34 -4.31
C VAL A 60 -15.53 3.87 -3.52
N PRO A 61 -16.74 3.31 -3.71
CA PRO A 61 -17.93 3.84 -3.06
C PRO A 61 -17.81 3.85 -1.53
N ALA A 62 -18.31 4.93 -0.91
CA ALA A 62 -18.24 5.08 0.54
C ALA A 62 -19.04 4.01 1.31
N THR A 63 -20.05 3.45 0.64
CA THR A 63 -20.94 2.40 1.13
C THR A 63 -20.30 1.01 1.15
N TRP A 64 -19.16 0.81 0.48
CA TRP A 64 -18.46 -0.48 0.49
C TRP A 64 -17.82 -0.72 1.85
N ILE A 65 -17.98 -1.94 2.38
CA ILE A 65 -17.46 -2.31 3.70
C ILE A 65 -15.94 -2.42 3.62
N ARG A 66 -15.23 -1.66 4.45
CA ARG A 66 -13.76 -1.70 4.57
C ARG A 66 -13.35 -2.71 5.63
N GLN A 67 -12.48 -3.65 5.28
CA GLN A 67 -11.93 -4.65 6.21
C GLN A 67 -10.42 -4.76 6.03
N PRO A 68 -9.64 -4.95 7.11
CA PRO A 68 -8.22 -5.29 6.98
C PRO A 68 -8.05 -6.66 6.30
N SER A 69 -6.92 -6.87 5.60
CA SER A 69 -6.55 -8.20 5.11
C SER A 69 -6.25 -9.14 6.29
N LYS A 70 -6.37 -10.45 6.09
CA LYS A 70 -6.08 -11.44 7.13
C LYS A 70 -4.65 -11.34 7.68
N LYS A 71 -3.69 -10.90 6.84
CA LYS A 71 -2.28 -10.75 7.19
C LYS A 71 -1.95 -9.34 7.73
N GLY A 72 -2.92 -8.41 7.78
CA GLY A 72 -2.70 -7.02 8.17
C GLY A 72 -1.90 -6.18 7.17
N ASP A 73 -1.55 -6.76 6.01
CA ASP A 73 -0.73 -6.18 4.95
C ASP A 73 -1.56 -5.52 3.83
N GLY A 74 -2.84 -5.27 4.07
CA GLY A 74 -3.76 -4.83 3.04
C GLY A 74 -5.13 -4.44 3.57
N VAL A 75 -5.96 -3.95 2.65
CA VAL A 75 -7.36 -3.61 2.91
C VAL A 75 -8.22 -4.16 1.78
N LYS A 76 -9.36 -4.71 2.19
CA LYS A 76 -10.44 -5.18 1.33
C LYS A 76 -11.59 -4.18 1.40
N TYR A 77 -12.13 -3.80 0.26
CA TYR A 77 -13.41 -3.09 0.15
C TYR A 77 -14.41 -4.01 -0.53
N ILE A 78 -15.54 -4.26 0.13
CA ILE A 78 -16.55 -5.23 -0.29
C ILE A 78 -17.83 -4.50 -0.64
N ASP A 79 -18.42 -4.81 -1.79
CA ASP A 79 -19.76 -4.34 -2.11
C ASP A 79 -20.79 -5.07 -1.22
N PRO A 80 -21.50 -4.39 -0.30
CA PRO A 80 -22.49 -5.02 0.57
C PRO A 80 -23.67 -5.62 -0.23
N LYS A 81 -23.96 -5.09 -1.43
CA LYS A 81 -25.06 -5.60 -2.27
C LYS A 81 -24.70 -6.94 -2.92
N SER A 82 -23.41 -7.16 -3.18
CA SER A 82 -22.92 -8.36 -3.87
C SER A 82 -22.82 -9.61 -2.99
N LYS A 83 -23.18 -9.56 -1.70
CA LYS A 83 -22.98 -10.67 -0.73
C LYS A 83 -21.53 -11.23 -0.73
N GLY A 84 -20.55 -10.38 -1.01
CA GLY A 84 -19.13 -10.76 -1.05
C GLY A 84 -18.62 -11.33 -2.39
N HIS A 85 -19.44 -11.28 -3.45
CA HIS A 85 -19.02 -11.68 -4.80
C HIS A 85 -18.24 -10.58 -5.53
N THR A 86 -18.37 -9.32 -5.11
CA THR A 86 -17.65 -8.18 -5.66
C THR A 86 -16.82 -7.52 -4.57
N ASP A 87 -15.50 -7.52 -4.76
CA ASP A 87 -14.54 -6.93 -3.83
C ASP A 87 -13.30 -6.41 -4.55
N ILE A 88 -12.67 -5.39 -3.98
CA ILE A 88 -11.32 -4.97 -4.33
C ILE A 88 -10.41 -5.15 -3.13
N ARG A 89 -9.16 -5.51 -3.37
CA ARG A 89 -8.13 -5.66 -2.34
C ARG A 89 -6.95 -4.83 -2.73
N ILE A 90 -6.50 -3.96 -1.85
CA ILE A 90 -5.24 -3.23 -1.97
C ILE A 90 -4.28 -3.90 -1.01
N GLN A 91 -3.14 -4.39 -1.51
CA GLN A 91 -2.16 -5.10 -0.70
C GLN A 91 -0.77 -4.49 -0.86
N LYS A 92 -0.01 -4.48 0.24
CA LYS A 92 1.41 -4.18 0.24
C LYS A 92 2.16 -5.33 -0.43
N GLY A 93 3.10 -5.02 -1.31
CA GLY A 93 3.97 -6.01 -1.91
C GLY A 93 5.07 -6.47 -0.94
N ASP A 94 5.54 -7.69 -1.14
CA ASP A 94 6.74 -8.24 -0.51
C ASP A 94 7.81 -8.48 -1.58
N PRO A 95 8.87 -7.66 -1.65
CA PRO A 95 9.93 -7.79 -2.65
C PRO A 95 10.60 -9.18 -2.70
N ASN A 96 10.53 -9.95 -1.60
CA ASN A 96 11.09 -11.30 -1.52
C ASN A 96 10.07 -12.40 -1.84
N SER A 97 8.84 -12.03 -2.23
CA SER A 97 7.80 -13.01 -2.55
C SER A 97 8.22 -13.87 -3.74
N PRO A 98 8.01 -15.21 -3.67
CA PRO A 98 8.19 -16.08 -4.83
C PRO A 98 7.15 -15.84 -5.91
N ASN A 99 6.02 -15.20 -5.58
CA ASN A 99 5.01 -14.80 -6.56
C ASN A 99 5.35 -13.40 -7.09
N LEU A 100 5.75 -13.32 -8.37
CA LEU A 100 6.14 -12.08 -9.05
C LEU A 100 5.08 -10.98 -8.96
N GLY A 101 3.79 -11.34 -8.97
CA GLY A 101 2.68 -10.38 -8.88
C GLY A 101 2.55 -9.74 -7.51
N GLN A 102 3.15 -10.34 -6.48
CA GLN A 102 3.09 -9.89 -5.10
C GLN A 102 4.35 -9.14 -4.67
N GLN A 103 5.32 -8.91 -5.58
CA GLN A 103 6.59 -8.26 -5.23
C GLN A 103 6.50 -6.74 -5.03
N LYS A 104 5.48 -6.09 -5.60
CA LYS A 104 5.20 -4.66 -5.39
C LYS A 104 3.73 -4.48 -5.03
N ASN A 105 3.38 -3.31 -4.49
CA ASN A 105 2.01 -3.01 -4.10
C ASN A 105 1.04 -3.23 -5.27
N TYR A 106 -0.04 -3.97 -5.00
CA TYR A 106 -0.97 -4.42 -6.02
C TYR A 106 -2.42 -4.31 -5.57
N VAL A 107 -3.30 -4.35 -6.57
CA VAL A 107 -4.74 -4.43 -6.45
C VAL A 107 -5.19 -5.78 -6.99
N LYS A 108 -6.09 -6.44 -6.27
CA LYS A 108 -6.90 -7.52 -6.84
C LYS A 108 -8.32 -7.04 -6.99
N TRP A 109 -8.91 -7.26 -8.15
CA TRP A 109 -10.29 -6.89 -8.44
C TRP A 109 -11.12 -8.13 -8.73
N LYS A 110 -12.18 -8.30 -7.94
CA LYS A 110 -13.19 -9.33 -8.11
C LYS A 110 -14.54 -8.70 -8.42
N LYS A 111 -15.21 -9.17 -9.47
CA LYS A 111 -16.58 -8.75 -9.81
C LYS A 111 -17.42 -9.99 -10.05
N ASN A 112 -18.57 -10.07 -9.36
CA ASN A 112 -19.55 -11.17 -9.52
C ASN A 112 -18.93 -12.58 -9.41
N GLY A 113 -17.95 -12.78 -8.53
CA GLY A 113 -17.28 -14.07 -8.38
C GLY A 113 -15.98 -14.23 -9.17
N GLN A 114 -15.75 -13.41 -10.19
CA GLN A 114 -14.64 -13.54 -11.13
C GLN A 114 -13.50 -12.56 -10.84
N TRP A 115 -12.26 -13.04 -10.89
CA TRP A 115 -11.07 -12.18 -10.83
C TRP A 115 -10.79 -11.55 -12.19
N LEU A 116 -10.38 -10.29 -12.17
CA LEU A 116 -10.19 -9.49 -13.38
C LEU A 116 -8.75 -8.97 -13.48
N ASP A 117 -8.26 -8.84 -14.72
CA ASP A 117 -7.01 -8.14 -15.03
C ASP A 117 -7.21 -6.60 -15.05
N LYS A 118 -6.14 -5.86 -15.38
CA LYS A 118 -6.16 -4.39 -15.49
C LYS A 118 -7.13 -3.85 -16.56
N ASN A 119 -7.51 -4.68 -17.52
CA ASN A 119 -8.41 -4.33 -18.62
C ASN A 119 -9.86 -4.79 -18.33
N GLY A 120 -10.11 -5.47 -17.21
CA GLY A 120 -11.42 -6.01 -16.86
C GLY A 120 -11.72 -7.38 -17.46
N ASN A 121 -10.72 -8.08 -18.00
CA ASN A 121 -10.91 -9.43 -18.53
C ASN A 121 -10.88 -10.48 -17.40
N PRO A 122 -11.74 -11.52 -17.45
CA PRO A 122 -11.67 -12.66 -16.56
C PRO A 122 -10.31 -13.36 -16.58
N VAL A 123 -9.72 -13.54 -15.39
CA VAL A 123 -8.47 -14.31 -15.19
C VAL A 123 -8.59 -15.24 -14.00
N SER A 124 -7.65 -16.19 -13.89
CA SER A 124 -7.52 -17.01 -12.69
C SER A 124 -7.09 -16.16 -11.49
N GLY A 125 -7.62 -16.45 -10.30
CA GLY A 125 -7.25 -15.73 -9.08
C GLY A 125 -5.80 -15.90 -8.65
N GLU A 126 -5.11 -16.93 -9.14
CA GLU A 126 -3.70 -17.19 -8.82
C GLU A 126 -2.76 -16.69 -9.92
N SER A 127 -3.29 -16.21 -11.06
CA SER A 127 -2.45 -15.73 -12.16
C SER A 127 -1.73 -14.44 -11.78
N LEU A 128 -0.59 -14.20 -12.45
CA LEU A 128 0.13 -12.94 -12.39
C LEU A 128 -0.79 -11.75 -12.75
N ASP A 129 -1.63 -11.90 -13.76
CA ASP A 129 -2.52 -10.85 -14.26
C ASP A 129 -3.60 -10.42 -13.26
N SER A 130 -3.97 -11.30 -12.30
CA SER A 130 -4.89 -10.95 -11.21
C SER A 130 -4.26 -10.04 -10.14
N HIS A 131 -2.94 -9.82 -10.21
CA HIS A 131 -2.18 -8.93 -9.34
C HIS A 131 -1.82 -7.66 -10.11
N ILE A 132 -2.76 -6.73 -10.15
CA ILE A 132 -2.62 -5.49 -10.92
C ILE A 132 -1.76 -4.52 -10.11
N TYR A 133 -0.61 -4.10 -10.64
CA TYR A 133 0.20 -3.10 -9.94
C TYR A 133 -0.64 -1.86 -9.63
N ILE A 134 -0.52 -1.32 -8.41
CA ILE A 134 -1.43 -0.25 -7.96
C ILE A 134 -1.39 0.99 -8.87
N LYS A 135 -0.22 1.28 -9.46
CA LYS A 135 -0.03 2.37 -10.43
C LYS A 135 -0.77 2.16 -11.76
N ASP A 136 -1.10 0.92 -12.09
CA ASP A 136 -1.75 0.53 -13.33
C ASP A 136 -3.26 0.30 -13.12
N PHE A 137 -3.76 0.41 -11.87
CA PHE A 137 -5.18 0.29 -11.55
C PHE A 137 -5.83 1.67 -11.40
N THR A 138 -6.83 1.95 -12.24
CA THR A 138 -7.61 3.18 -12.13
C THR A 138 -8.86 2.95 -11.28
N PHE A 139 -8.93 3.57 -10.11
CA PHE A 139 -10.14 3.57 -9.28
C PHE A 139 -11.20 4.50 -9.90
N ASN A 140 -11.95 4.00 -10.87
CA ASN A 140 -13.09 4.71 -11.46
C ASN A 140 -14.41 4.23 -10.83
N ARG A 141 -15.25 5.18 -10.40
CA ARG A 141 -16.60 4.92 -9.87
C ARG A 141 -17.46 4.08 -10.81
N ASP A 142 -17.29 4.22 -12.13
CA ASP A 142 -18.04 3.47 -13.13
C ASP A 142 -17.76 1.96 -13.11
N LEU A 143 -16.59 1.54 -12.62
CA LEU A 143 -16.26 0.13 -12.46
C LEU A 143 -17.10 -0.54 -11.36
N PHE A 144 -17.63 0.26 -10.44
CA PHE A 144 -18.31 -0.16 -9.21
C PHE A 144 -19.82 0.13 -9.22
N LYS A 145 -20.37 0.49 -10.38
CA LYS A 145 -21.82 0.61 -10.60
C LYS A 145 -22.47 -0.75 -10.76
#